data_AF-A0A8C8ACX3-F1
#
_entry.id   AF-A0A8C8ACX3-F1
#
_cell.length_a   1.000
_cell.length_b   1.000
_cell.length_c   1.000
_cell.angle_alpha   90.00
_cell.angle_beta   90.00
_cell.angle_gamma   90.00
#
_symmetry.space_group_name_H-M   'P 1'
#
loop_
_entity.id
_entity.type
_entity.pdbx_description
1 polymer ?
#
loop_
_entity_poly.entity_id
_entity_poly.type
_entity_poly.pdbx_seq_one_letter_code
_entity_poly.pdbx_strand_id
1 'polypeptide(L)'
;SLSPAGAAMAKSKNHTTHNQSRKWHRNGIKKPRSHRYESLKGVDPKFLRNMRFAKKHNKKGLKKMQANNLPVVYQAYRALERFCVNTASLRTQKVKQLLCP
;
A
#
# COMPACT_ATOMS: atom_id res chain seq x y z
N SER A 1 -21.92 -63.52 47.90
CA SER A 1 -21.27 -63.14 46.62
C SER A 1 -20.89 -61.68 46.71
N LEU A 2 -19.59 -61.42 46.82
CA LEU A 2 -19.04 -60.08 47.10
C LEU A 2 -19.31 -59.13 45.93
N SER A 3 -20.03 -58.04 46.19
CA SER A 3 -20.10 -56.88 45.31
C SER A 3 -18.69 -56.33 45.08
N PRO A 4 -18.26 -56.00 43.85
CA PRO A 4 -16.94 -55.44 43.65
C PRO A 4 -16.93 -54.02 44.22
N ALA A 5 -16.14 -53.85 45.28
CA ALA A 5 -15.84 -52.55 45.87
C ALA A 5 -15.17 -51.65 44.84
N GLY A 6 -15.57 -50.38 44.86
CA GLY A 6 -15.26 -49.36 43.86
C GLY A 6 -13.81 -49.34 43.41
N ALA A 7 -13.61 -49.57 42.11
CA ALA A 7 -12.41 -49.15 41.42
C ALA A 7 -12.29 -47.63 41.58
N ALA A 8 -11.28 -47.17 42.34
CA ALA A 8 -10.97 -45.76 42.48
C ALA A 8 -10.73 -45.18 41.08
N MET A 9 -11.60 -44.25 40.66
CA MET A 9 -11.49 -43.56 39.38
C MET A 9 -10.11 -42.92 39.27
N ALA A 10 -9.22 -43.52 38.47
CA ALA A 10 -7.86 -43.05 38.31
C ALA A 10 -7.89 -41.65 37.68
N LYS A 11 -7.45 -40.63 38.43
CA LYS A 11 -7.52 -39.25 37.97
C LYS A 11 -6.56 -39.03 36.82
N SER A 12 -7.09 -38.68 35.64
CA SER A 12 -6.30 -38.22 34.49
C SER A 12 -6.03 -36.72 34.57
N LYS A 13 -5.05 -36.22 33.80
CA LYS A 13 -4.82 -34.77 33.70
C LYS A 13 -5.96 -34.09 32.94
N ASN A 14 -6.55 -33.06 33.53
CA ASN A 14 -7.74 -32.39 32.99
C ASN A 14 -7.46 -31.44 31.81
N HIS A 15 -6.25 -30.87 31.70
CA HIS A 15 -5.90 -29.92 30.63
C HIS A 15 -4.37 -29.76 30.45
N THR A 16 -3.90 -29.51 29.21
CA THR A 16 -2.49 -29.18 28.92
C THR A 16 -2.30 -28.37 27.64
N THR A 17 -1.43 -27.35 27.70
CA THR A 17 -0.99 -26.54 26.55
C THR A 17 0.46 -26.86 26.13
N HIS A 18 1.07 -27.90 26.72
CA HIS A 18 2.52 -28.18 26.66
C HIS A 18 3.12 -28.24 25.24
N ASN A 19 2.43 -28.85 24.28
CA ASN A 19 2.94 -28.98 22.90
C ASN A 19 2.22 -28.06 21.90
N GLN A 20 1.36 -27.16 22.35
CA GLN A 20 0.58 -26.32 21.43
C GLN A 20 1.46 -25.28 20.74
N SER A 21 2.29 -24.56 21.52
CA SER A 21 3.24 -23.58 20.99
C SER A 21 4.18 -24.19 19.96
N ARG A 22 4.78 -25.37 20.26
CA ARG A 22 5.68 -26.04 19.33
C ARG A 22 4.99 -26.36 18.00
N LYS A 23 3.74 -26.86 18.03
CA LYS A 23 2.97 -27.12 16.79
C LYS A 23 2.66 -25.86 16.01
N TRP A 24 2.26 -24.77 16.67
CA TRP A 24 1.98 -23.49 16.00
C TRP A 24 3.24 -22.92 15.32
N HIS A 25 4.41 -23.10 15.92
CA HIS A 25 5.67 -22.59 15.38
C HIS A 25 6.31 -23.51 14.32
N ARG A 26 5.92 -24.79 14.18
CA ARG A 26 6.42 -25.66 13.10
C ARG A 26 6.18 -25.07 11.71
N ASN A 27 5.02 -24.48 11.48
CA ASN A 27 4.66 -23.81 10.22
C ASN A 27 4.90 -22.28 10.28
N GLY A 28 5.25 -21.77 11.46
CA GLY A 28 5.37 -20.37 11.77
C GLY A 28 4.02 -19.66 11.89
N ILE A 29 3.87 -18.81 12.90
CA ILE A 29 2.70 -17.94 13.06
C ILE A 29 2.85 -16.76 12.09
N LYS A 30 2.17 -16.84 10.93
CA LYS A 30 2.24 -15.79 9.91
C LYS A 30 1.32 -14.63 10.27
N LYS A 31 1.81 -13.40 10.09
CA LYS A 31 1.00 -12.18 10.20
C LYS A 31 0.02 -12.12 9.01
N PRO A 32 -1.18 -11.54 9.18
CA PRO A 32 -2.07 -11.29 8.05
C PRO A 32 -1.37 -10.41 7.02
N ARG A 33 -1.61 -10.69 5.74
CA ARG A 33 -1.00 -9.92 4.64
C ARG A 33 -1.66 -8.54 4.54
N SER A 34 -0.87 -7.49 4.61
CA SER A 34 -1.33 -6.13 4.30
C SER A 34 -1.42 -5.95 2.78
N HIS A 35 -2.53 -5.40 2.30
CA HIS A 35 -2.71 -5.05 0.89
C HIS A 35 -2.68 -3.51 0.75
N ARG A 36 -2.27 -3.01 -0.43
CA ARG A 36 -2.24 -1.55 -0.69
C ARG A 36 -3.64 -0.93 -0.61
N TYR A 37 -4.65 -1.66 -1.05
CA TYR A 37 -6.05 -1.23 -1.04
C TYR A 37 -6.89 -2.28 -0.33
N GLU A 38 -7.42 -1.94 0.83
CA GLU A 38 -8.30 -2.79 1.62
C GLU A 38 -9.77 -2.67 1.16
N SER A 39 -10.60 -3.64 1.58
CA SER A 39 -12.03 -3.61 1.27
C SER A 39 -12.76 -2.49 2.06
N LEU A 40 -13.76 -1.85 1.44
CA LEU A 40 -14.59 -0.85 2.10
C LEU A 40 -15.83 -1.45 2.79
N LYS A 41 -15.78 -2.72 3.20
CA LYS A 41 -16.88 -3.39 3.90
C LYS A 41 -16.98 -2.83 5.32
N GLY A 42 -18.19 -2.48 5.75
CA GLY A 42 -18.44 -1.90 7.07
C GLY A 42 -18.34 -0.36 7.13
N VAL A 43 -18.01 0.31 6.03
CA VAL A 43 -18.08 1.77 5.93
C VAL A 43 -19.54 2.23 5.81
N ASP A 44 -19.86 3.40 6.34
CA ASP A 44 -21.21 3.99 6.33
C ASP A 44 -21.86 3.92 4.92
N PRO A 45 -23.05 3.31 4.79
CA PRO A 45 -23.77 3.23 3.54
C PRO A 45 -24.06 4.59 2.90
N LYS A 46 -24.32 5.65 3.68
CA LYS A 46 -24.60 6.99 3.14
C LYS A 46 -23.36 7.57 2.46
N PHE A 47 -22.21 7.48 3.11
CA PHE A 47 -20.92 7.82 2.50
C PHE A 47 -20.62 7.00 1.24
N LEU A 48 -20.81 5.68 1.30
CA LEU A 48 -20.54 4.80 0.15
C LEU A 48 -21.43 5.12 -1.05
N ARG A 49 -22.70 5.48 -0.83
CA ARG A 49 -23.61 5.91 -1.90
C ARG A 49 -23.07 7.15 -2.60
N ASN A 50 -22.69 8.19 -1.85
CA ASN A 50 -22.13 9.41 -2.42
C ASN A 50 -20.82 9.14 -3.20
N MET A 51 -19.88 8.40 -2.61
CA MET A 51 -18.61 8.07 -3.27
C MET A 51 -18.83 7.29 -4.58
N ARG A 52 -19.82 6.38 -4.62
CA ARG A 52 -20.19 5.64 -5.84
C ARG A 52 -20.72 6.59 -6.91
N PHE A 53 -21.57 7.55 -6.55
CA PHE A 53 -22.08 8.56 -7.50
C PHE A 53 -20.96 9.47 -8.03
N ALA A 54 -20.07 9.95 -7.16
CA ALA A 54 -18.92 10.76 -7.57
C ALA A 54 -18.04 10.01 -8.58
N LYS A 55 -17.64 8.77 -8.27
CA LYS A 55 -16.85 7.92 -9.17
C LYS A 55 -17.57 7.63 -10.49
N LYS A 56 -18.89 7.43 -10.46
CA LYS A 56 -19.72 7.21 -11.66
C LYS A 56 -19.68 8.40 -12.62
N HIS A 57 -19.68 9.63 -12.10
CA HIS A 57 -19.78 10.84 -12.91
C HIS A 57 -18.45 11.52 -13.27
N ASN A 58 -17.31 11.00 -12.79
CA ASN A 58 -15.98 11.53 -13.13
C ASN A 58 -15.70 11.62 -14.65
N LYS A 59 -16.32 10.76 -15.47
CA LYS A 59 -16.16 10.80 -16.94
C LYS A 59 -16.62 12.12 -17.56
N LYS A 60 -17.59 12.83 -16.95
CA LYS A 60 -18.11 14.10 -17.48
C LYS A 60 -17.07 15.23 -17.47
N GLY A 61 -16.17 15.23 -16.48
CA GLY A 61 -15.13 16.24 -16.32
C GLY A 61 -13.84 15.98 -17.11
N LEU A 62 -13.74 14.84 -17.79
CA LEU A 62 -12.47 14.35 -18.33
C LEU A 62 -11.85 15.28 -19.38
N LYS A 63 -12.65 15.82 -20.30
CA LYS A 63 -12.16 16.77 -21.33
C LYS A 63 -11.61 18.05 -20.71
N LYS A 64 -12.28 18.57 -19.67
CA LYS A 64 -11.81 19.76 -18.95
C LYS A 64 -10.50 19.48 -18.21
N MET A 65 -10.41 18.32 -17.53
CA MET A 65 -9.15 17.90 -16.90
C MET A 65 -8.01 17.75 -17.90
N GLN A 66 -8.25 17.12 -19.05
CA GLN A 66 -7.23 16.97 -20.10
C GLN A 66 -6.76 18.33 -20.61
N ALA A 67 -7.70 19.23 -20.93
CA ALA A 67 -7.39 20.58 -21.39
C ALA A 67 -6.60 21.39 -20.37
N ASN A 68 -6.87 21.23 -19.07
CA ASN A 68 -6.13 21.90 -18.00
C ASN A 68 -4.74 21.27 -17.76
N ASN A 69 -4.61 19.96 -17.93
CA ASN A 69 -3.33 19.26 -17.69
C ASN A 69 -2.34 19.43 -18.84
N LEU A 70 -2.81 19.53 -20.09
CA LEU A 70 -1.96 19.71 -21.27
C LEU A 70 -0.97 20.89 -21.16
N PRO A 71 -1.41 22.12 -20.82
CA PRO A 71 -0.50 23.26 -20.71
C PRO A 71 0.48 23.10 -19.54
N VAL A 72 0.08 22.47 -18.44
CA VAL A 72 0.97 22.21 -17.29
C VAL A 72 2.11 21.27 -17.67
N VAL A 73 1.77 20.18 -18.36
CA VAL A 73 2.74 19.21 -18.86
C VAL A 73 3.68 19.86 -19.89
N TYR A 74 3.12 20.63 -20.83
CA TYR A 74 3.92 21.36 -21.83
C TYR A 74 4.84 22.41 -21.21
N GLN A 75 4.37 23.14 -20.20
CA GLN A 75 5.18 24.11 -19.46
C GLN A 75 6.35 23.43 -18.75
N ALA A 76 6.14 22.25 -18.16
CA ALA A 76 7.20 21.47 -17.53
C ALA A 76 8.26 21.03 -18.56
N TYR A 77 7.84 20.54 -19.73
CA TYR A 77 8.79 20.19 -20.81
C TYR A 77 9.60 21.39 -21.29
N ARG A 78 8.96 22.55 -21.53
CA ARG A 78 9.67 23.77 -21.94
C ARG A 78 10.66 24.27 -20.88
N ALA A 79 10.33 24.10 -19.59
CA ALA A 79 11.24 24.46 -18.50
C ALA A 79 12.49 23.56 -18.50
N LEU A 80 12.32 22.26 -18.75
CA LEU A 80 13.43 21.32 -18.91
C LEU A 80 14.31 21.65 -20.12
N GLU A 81 13.70 21.96 -21.27
CA GLU A 81 14.44 22.38 -22.46
C GLU A 81 15.29 23.63 -22.19
N ARG A 82 14.69 24.65 -21.56
CA ARG A 82 15.41 25.87 -21.17
C ARG A 82 16.56 25.58 -20.21
N PHE A 83 16.36 24.70 -19.22
CA PHE A 83 17.41 24.28 -18.31
C PHE A 83 18.59 23.62 -19.03
N CYS A 84 18.33 22.72 -19.98
CA CYS A 84 19.37 22.08 -20.79
C CYS A 84 20.17 23.08 -21.63
N VAL A 85 19.50 24.05 -22.27
CA VAL A 85 20.18 25.09 -23.07
C VAL A 85 21.02 26.01 -22.19
N ASN A 86 20.49 26.43 -21.05
CA ASN A 86 21.19 27.31 -20.12
C ASN A 86 22.45 26.63 -19.55
N THR A 87 22.36 25.35 -19.16
CA THR A 87 23.52 24.59 -18.67
C THR A 87 24.58 24.38 -19.76
N ALA A 88 24.17 24.13 -21.01
CA ALA A 88 25.09 24.05 -22.15
C ALA A 88 25.78 25.40 -22.42
N SER A 89 25.05 26.52 -22.38
CA SER A 89 25.61 27.87 -22.54
C SER A 89 26.59 28.23 -21.43
N LEU A 90 26.28 27.89 -20.17
CA LEU A 90 27.19 28.13 -19.05
C LEU A 90 28.47 27.30 -19.18
N ARG A 91 28.38 26.06 -19.68
CA ARG A 91 29.56 25.22 -19.98
C ARG A 91 30.44 25.85 -21.05
N THR A 92 29.88 26.34 -22.15
CA THR A 92 30.67 26.95 -23.23
C THR A 92 31.33 28.26 -22.80
N GLN A 93 30.64 29.10 -22.03
CA GLN A 93 31.23 30.31 -21.46
C GLN A 93 32.39 29.97 -20.52
N LYS A 94 32.23 28.95 -19.67
CA LYS A 94 33.30 28.51 -18.77
C LYS A 94 34.52 27.98 -19.53
N VAL A 95 34.31 27.20 -20.59
CA VAL A 95 35.39 26.72 -21.47
C VAL A 95 36.11 27.88 -22.15
N LYS A 96 35.39 28.87 -22.70
CA LYS A 96 35.99 30.07 -23.30
C LYS A 96 36.85 30.85 -22.30
N GLN A 97 36.36 31.06 -21.08
CA GLN A 97 37.13 31.73 -20.02
C GLN A 97 38.42 30.99 -19.65
N LEU A 98 38.49 29.67 -19.85
CA LEU A 98 39.68 28.86 -19.54
C LEU A 98 40.65 28.72 -20.72
N LEU A 99 40.21 28.98 -21.96
CA LEU A 99 41.02 28.88 -23.18
C LEU A 99 41.54 30.23 -23.69
N CYS A 100 40.96 31.35 -23.27
CA CYS A 100 41.55 32.66 -23.50
C CYS A 100 42.69 32.86 -22.48
N PRO A 101 43.94 33.09 -22.91
CA PRO A 101 45.09 33.31 -22.03
C PRO A 101 44.97 34.61 -21.23
#